data_AF-A0A495ZHF2-F1
#
_entry.id   AF-A0A495ZHF2-F1
#
_cell.length_a   1.000
_cell.length_b   1.000
_cell.length_c   1.000
_cell.angle_alpha   90.00
_cell.angle_beta   90.00
_cell.angle_gamma   90.00
#
_symmetry.space_group_name_H-M   'P 1'
#
loop_
_entity.id
_entity.type
_entity.pdbx_description
1 polymer ?
#
loop_
_entity_poly.entity_id
_entity_poly.type
_entity_poly.pdbx_seq_one_letter_code
_entity_poly.pdbx_strand_id
1 'polypeptide(L)'
;MSQNRIRRRQLQMADKAMHKNLKSMQIRQIVISTATLAIGIAIFVIFISCDSQQNDPTPAPPPSPIVISELTQTQIQKCTLFFFDTNSLRLAGEERELNLSQDVTERLKQTINELLKDSISGLYQTIPQGTLLYEVYVDEQSTVYLDFSHHLKDEHIGGTTSEALTVAAILRTVKVNFPDEIRKVQILIEGLETDTIGGHVDISKPLSLSLDLEVVSRQGESIEAESTEIEPTEAEILEADTASEWETDR
;
A
#
# COMPACT_ATOMS: atom_id res chain seq x y z
N MET A 1 33.90 88.79 -17.05
CA MET A 1 34.01 88.09 -15.74
C MET A 1 32.66 87.77 -15.05
N SER A 2 31.51 88.31 -15.49
CA SER A 2 30.21 88.12 -14.80
C SER A 2 29.56 86.74 -15.01
N GLN A 3 29.59 86.20 -16.23
CA GLN A 3 28.91 84.93 -16.60
C GLN A 3 29.39 83.70 -15.82
N ASN A 4 30.70 83.58 -15.55
CA ASN A 4 31.25 82.46 -14.78
C ASN A 4 30.82 82.47 -13.31
N ARG A 5 30.50 83.63 -12.74
CA ARG A 5 30.00 83.73 -11.35
C ARG A 5 28.55 83.25 -11.25
N ILE A 6 27.74 83.55 -12.26
CA ILE A 6 26.33 83.13 -12.34
C ILE A 6 26.25 81.63 -12.53
N ARG A 7 27.04 81.07 -13.46
CA ARG A 7 27.08 79.63 -13.74
C ARG A 7 27.53 78.82 -12.53
N ARG A 8 28.53 79.31 -11.78
CA ARG A 8 28.97 78.68 -10.51
C ARG A 8 27.88 78.68 -9.44
N ARG A 9 27.12 79.78 -9.31
CA ARG A 9 26.00 79.84 -8.36
C ARG A 9 24.86 78.90 -8.74
N GLN A 10 24.55 78.74 -10.03
CA GLN A 10 23.52 77.79 -10.47
C GLN A 10 23.91 76.33 -10.24
N LEU A 11 25.17 75.96 -10.51
CA LEU A 11 25.66 74.61 -10.19
C LEU A 11 25.64 74.34 -8.68
N GLN A 12 26.06 75.31 -7.86
CA GLN A 12 26.00 75.18 -6.40
C GLN A 12 24.55 75.06 -5.88
N MET A 13 23.59 75.74 -6.51
CA MET A 13 22.18 75.62 -6.14
C MET A 13 21.59 74.27 -6.58
N ALA A 14 21.97 73.77 -7.75
CA ALA A 14 21.55 72.45 -8.23
C ALA A 14 22.11 71.31 -7.35
N ASP A 15 23.39 71.37 -7.00
CA ASP A 15 24.03 70.40 -6.09
C ASP A 15 23.38 70.45 -4.70
N LYS A 16 23.08 71.64 -4.19
CA LYS A 16 22.42 71.81 -2.89
C LYS A 16 20.97 71.31 -2.92
N ALA A 17 20.25 71.51 -4.03
CA ALA A 17 18.88 71.02 -4.21
C ALA A 17 18.84 69.48 -4.36
N MET A 18 19.76 68.91 -5.13
CA MET A 18 19.92 67.46 -5.30
C MET A 18 20.29 66.79 -3.98
N HIS A 19 21.23 67.36 -3.22
CA HIS A 19 21.60 66.81 -1.92
C HIS A 19 20.46 66.90 -0.89
N LYS A 20 19.63 67.95 -0.95
CA LYS A 20 18.43 68.08 -0.11
C LYS A 20 17.36 67.03 -0.46
N ASN A 21 17.14 66.77 -1.75
CA ASN A 21 16.20 65.74 -2.22
C ASN A 21 16.70 64.31 -1.93
N LEU A 22 18.01 64.08 -2.00
CA LEU A 22 18.60 62.79 -1.64
C LEU A 22 18.46 62.52 -0.14
N LYS A 23 18.70 63.52 0.72
CA LYS A 23 18.47 63.41 2.16
C LYS A 23 16.99 63.23 2.51
N SER A 24 16.07 63.92 1.81
CA SER A 24 14.63 63.78 2.08
C SER A 24 14.07 62.42 1.62
N MET A 25 14.59 61.84 0.52
CA MET A 25 14.26 60.47 0.09
C MET A 25 14.78 59.41 1.08
N GLN A 26 16.02 59.55 1.56
CA GLN A 26 16.59 58.64 2.56
C GLN A 26 15.79 58.67 3.87
N ILE A 27 15.40 59.86 4.35
CA ILE A 27 14.55 59.99 5.54
C ILE A 27 13.18 59.35 5.31
N ARG A 28 12.54 59.56 4.15
CA ARG A 28 11.25 58.93 3.83
C ARG A 28 11.35 57.40 3.76
N GLN A 29 12.40 56.86 3.16
CA GLN A 29 12.63 55.41 3.10
C GLN A 29 12.87 54.81 4.49
N ILE A 30 13.64 55.50 5.36
CA ILE A 30 13.86 55.08 6.75
C ILE A 30 12.56 55.13 7.56
N VAL A 31 11.71 56.14 7.36
CA VAL A 31 10.41 56.23 8.06
C VAL A 31 9.44 55.13 7.59
N ILE A 32 9.44 54.80 6.30
CA ILE A 32 8.59 53.72 5.77
C ILE A 32 9.08 52.35 6.26
N SER A 33 10.39 52.09 6.25
CA SER A 33 10.94 50.81 6.72
C SER A 33 10.78 50.61 8.23
N THR A 34 10.93 51.67 9.03
CA THR A 34 10.69 51.61 10.48
C THR A 34 9.22 51.38 10.80
N ALA A 35 8.29 51.98 10.05
CA ALA A 35 6.85 51.74 10.20
C ALA A 35 6.45 50.30 9.84
N THR A 36 6.96 49.74 8.74
CA THR A 36 6.67 48.33 8.36
C THR A 36 7.25 47.33 9.36
N LEU A 37 8.44 47.61 9.90
CA LEU A 37 9.05 46.76 10.92
C LEU A 37 8.26 46.80 12.24
N ALA A 38 7.77 47.97 12.66
CA ALA A 38 6.94 48.11 13.85
C ALA A 38 5.59 47.38 13.73
N ILE A 39 4.96 47.42 12.55
CA ILE A 39 3.71 46.68 12.27
C ILE A 39 3.97 45.17 12.27
N GLY A 40 5.06 44.71 11.66
CA GLY A 40 5.45 43.29 11.69
C GLY A 40 5.72 42.78 13.11
N ILE A 41 6.41 43.57 13.93
CA ILE A 41 6.64 43.25 15.35
C ILE A 41 5.31 43.23 16.12
N ALA A 42 4.39 44.16 15.87
CA ALA A 42 3.07 44.14 16.52
C ALA A 42 2.27 42.89 16.14
N ILE A 43 2.29 42.47 14.87
CA ILE A 43 1.63 41.24 14.41
C ILE A 43 2.29 39.99 15.02
N PHE A 44 3.63 39.96 15.11
CA PHE A 44 4.37 38.87 15.75
C PHE A 44 4.11 38.80 17.27
N VAL A 45 4.01 39.96 17.94
CA VAL A 45 3.63 40.03 19.35
C VAL A 45 2.18 39.57 19.55
N ILE A 46 1.25 39.91 18.65
CA ILE A 46 -0.13 39.38 18.69
C ILE A 46 -0.16 37.87 18.45
N PHE A 47 0.68 37.35 17.55
CA PHE A 47 0.78 35.92 17.26
C PHE A 47 1.38 35.14 18.45
N ILE A 48 2.39 35.69 19.14
CA ILE A 48 2.92 35.11 20.38
C ILE A 48 1.95 35.30 21.56
N SER A 49 1.25 36.43 21.67
CA SER A 49 0.28 36.69 22.74
C SER A 49 -1.04 35.94 22.59
N CYS A 50 -1.28 35.25 21.46
CA CYS A 50 -2.42 34.33 21.33
C CYS A 50 -2.06 32.88 21.70
N ASP A 51 -0.78 32.58 21.95
CA ASP A 51 -0.27 31.22 22.30
C ASP A 51 0.31 31.16 23.72
N SER A 52 -0.29 31.87 24.66
CA SER A 52 0.00 31.70 26.08
C SER A 52 -1.26 31.92 26.90
N GLN A 53 -2.15 30.93 26.86
CA GLN A 53 -2.98 30.66 28.03
C GLN A 53 -2.08 30.05 29.09
N GLN A 54 -1.71 30.93 30.00
CA GLN A 54 -1.17 30.71 31.32
C GLN A 54 -2.01 29.67 32.08
N ASN A 55 -1.47 28.46 32.19
CA ASN A 55 -1.91 27.47 33.17
C ASN A 55 -1.45 27.94 34.56
N ASP A 56 -2.26 28.74 35.25
CA ASP A 56 -2.10 28.94 36.70
C ASP A 56 -2.68 27.72 37.46
N PRO A 57 -1.96 27.15 38.45
CA PRO A 57 -2.44 26.01 39.21
C PRO A 57 -3.40 26.46 40.33
N THR A 58 -4.70 26.27 40.11
CA THR A 58 -5.72 26.31 41.18
C THR A 58 -5.80 24.91 41.82
N PRO A 59 -5.92 24.78 43.16
CA PRO A 59 -5.82 23.52 43.87
C PRO A 59 -6.88 22.51 43.41
N ALA A 60 -6.41 21.29 43.18
CA ALA A 60 -7.13 20.17 42.58
C ALA A 60 -8.52 19.94 43.19
N PRO A 61 -9.60 19.98 42.38
CA PRO A 61 -10.71 19.08 42.59
C PRO A 61 -10.25 17.64 42.26
N PRO A 62 -10.83 16.60 42.90
CA PRO A 62 -10.39 15.21 42.72
C PRO A 62 -10.39 14.79 41.24
N PRO A 63 -9.47 13.90 40.82
CA PRO A 63 -9.27 13.57 39.41
C PRO A 63 -10.51 12.88 38.84
N SER A 64 -11.28 13.62 38.05
CA SER A 64 -12.14 13.04 37.01
C SER A 64 -11.24 12.58 35.86
N PRO A 65 -11.50 11.40 35.25
CA PRO A 65 -10.63 10.83 34.23
C PRO A 65 -10.50 11.79 33.04
N ILE A 66 -9.26 12.04 32.64
CA ILE A 66 -8.90 12.75 31.41
C ILE A 66 -9.39 11.90 30.24
N VAL A 67 -10.50 12.30 29.64
CA VAL A 67 -11.02 11.72 28.40
C VAL A 67 -10.23 12.35 27.25
N ILE A 68 -9.14 11.70 26.85
CA ILE A 68 -8.58 11.85 25.50
C ILE A 68 -9.39 10.89 24.62
N SER A 69 -10.59 11.30 24.18
CA SER A 69 -11.46 10.47 23.34
C SER A 69 -12.18 11.32 22.30
N GLU A 70 -11.41 12.10 21.54
CA GLU A 70 -11.89 12.65 20.28
C GLU A 70 -10.85 12.30 19.20
N LEU A 71 -11.21 11.32 18.34
CA LEU A 71 -10.79 11.08 16.94
C LEU A 71 -10.33 9.66 16.51
N THR A 72 -10.42 8.63 17.33
CA THR A 72 -10.40 7.24 16.80
C THR A 72 -11.57 6.46 17.36
N GLN A 73 -12.71 6.56 16.67
CA GLN A 73 -13.87 5.73 16.95
C GLN A 73 -13.53 4.31 16.50
N THR A 74 -13.06 3.48 17.44
CA THR A 74 -12.74 2.07 17.21
C THR A 74 -13.83 1.19 17.80
N GLN A 75 -14.06 0.03 17.19
CA GLN A 75 -15.03 -0.96 17.66
C GLN A 75 -14.45 -2.38 17.52
N ILE A 76 -14.75 -3.24 18.50
CA ILE A 76 -14.40 -4.65 18.44
C ILE A 76 -15.23 -5.30 17.34
N GLN A 77 -14.54 -5.84 16.33
CA GLN A 77 -15.14 -6.52 15.19
C GLN A 77 -14.42 -7.84 14.96
N LYS A 78 -15.17 -8.83 14.48
CA LYS A 78 -14.58 -10.05 13.95
C LYS A 78 -14.01 -9.79 12.56
N CYS A 79 -12.79 -10.25 12.35
CA CYS A 79 -12.08 -10.17 11.08
C CYS A 79 -11.66 -11.58 10.67
N THR A 80 -11.81 -11.94 9.39
CA THR A 80 -11.38 -13.23 8.85
C THR A 80 -10.15 -13.06 7.97
N LEU A 81 -9.04 -13.68 8.35
CA LEU A 81 -7.75 -13.62 7.64
C LEU A 81 -7.51 -14.95 6.94
N PHE A 82 -6.99 -14.94 5.71
CA PHE A 82 -6.80 -16.15 4.93
C PHE A 82 -5.34 -16.58 4.87
N PHE A 83 -5.07 -17.80 5.32
CA PHE A 83 -3.74 -18.44 5.31
C PHE A 83 -3.81 -19.78 4.57
N PHE A 84 -2.67 -20.35 4.19
CA PHE A 84 -2.63 -21.63 3.49
C PHE A 84 -2.70 -22.81 4.46
N ASP A 85 -3.68 -23.70 4.26
CA ASP A 85 -3.75 -24.97 4.98
C ASP A 85 -3.05 -26.06 4.16
N THR A 86 -1.94 -26.58 4.69
CA THR A 86 -1.14 -27.62 4.05
C THR A 86 -1.86 -28.97 3.97
N ASN A 87 -2.91 -29.19 4.76
CA ASN A 87 -3.69 -30.44 4.74
C ASN A 87 -4.73 -30.43 3.63
N SER A 88 -5.51 -29.34 3.52
CA SER A 88 -6.53 -29.21 2.49
C SER A 88 -6.01 -28.65 1.17
N LEU A 89 -4.75 -28.18 1.15
CA LEU A 89 -4.11 -27.51 0.01
C LEU A 89 -4.93 -26.30 -0.48
N ARG A 90 -5.60 -25.61 0.45
CA ARG A 90 -6.49 -24.48 0.18
C ARG A 90 -6.25 -23.35 1.16
N LEU A 91 -6.75 -22.16 0.83
CA LEU A 91 -6.82 -21.06 1.77
C LEU A 91 -7.94 -21.31 2.80
N ALA A 92 -7.57 -21.26 4.08
CA ALA A 92 -8.47 -21.38 5.20
C ALA A 92 -8.59 -20.03 5.93
N GLY A 93 -9.81 -19.70 6.35
CA GLY A 93 -10.10 -18.49 7.10
C GLY A 93 -9.83 -18.70 8.59
N GLU A 94 -9.10 -17.76 9.18
CA GLU A 94 -8.86 -17.65 10.61
C GLU A 94 -9.58 -16.41 11.15
N GLU A 95 -10.50 -16.58 12.10
CA GLU A 95 -11.21 -15.46 12.73
C GLU A 95 -10.39 -14.86 13.87
N ARG A 96 -10.29 -13.53 13.90
CA ARG A 96 -9.70 -12.75 15.01
C ARG A 96 -10.67 -11.64 15.44
N GLU A 97 -10.71 -11.36 16.73
CA GLU A 97 -11.39 -10.16 17.26
C GLU A 97 -10.39 -9.01 17.34
N LEU A 98 -10.65 -7.94 16.59
CA LEU A 98 -9.77 -6.78 16.47
C LEU A 98 -10.53 -5.52 16.86
N ASN A 99 -9.87 -4.60 17.56
CA ASN A 99 -10.41 -3.27 17.79
C ASN A 99 -10.14 -2.40 16.56
N LEU A 100 -11.07 -2.41 15.61
CA LEU A 100 -10.92 -1.81 14.29
C LEU A 100 -11.49 -0.40 14.23
N SER A 101 -10.85 0.47 13.44
CA SER A 101 -11.37 1.80 13.13
C SER A 101 -12.73 1.73 12.41
N GLN A 102 -13.57 2.74 12.62
CA GLN A 102 -14.75 2.95 11.79
C GLN A 102 -14.40 3.50 10.41
N ASP A 103 -13.28 4.20 10.27
CA ASP A 103 -12.75 4.62 8.97
C ASP A 103 -12.31 3.39 8.15
N VAL A 104 -12.72 3.33 6.88
CA VAL A 104 -12.50 2.17 6.00
C VAL A 104 -11.01 1.98 5.71
N THR A 105 -10.28 3.07 5.42
CA THR A 105 -8.87 3.03 5.07
C THR A 105 -8.03 2.54 6.25
N GLU A 106 -8.24 3.12 7.44
CA GLU A 106 -7.56 2.70 8.66
C GLU A 106 -7.93 1.27 9.06
N ARG A 107 -9.21 0.89 8.95
CA ARG A 107 -9.65 -0.48 9.21
C ARG A 107 -8.96 -1.47 8.28
N LEU A 108 -8.82 -1.13 7.00
CA LEU A 108 -8.17 -1.99 6.02
C LEU A 108 -6.66 -2.07 6.27
N LYS A 109 -6.01 -0.97 6.63
CA LYS A 109 -4.61 -0.96 7.09
C LYS A 109 -4.42 -1.87 8.30
N GLN A 110 -5.31 -1.82 9.29
CA GLN A 110 -5.26 -2.70 10.46
C GLN A 110 -5.46 -4.18 10.08
N THR A 111 -6.44 -4.49 9.24
CA THR A 111 -6.73 -5.86 8.77
C THR A 111 -5.55 -6.47 8.01
N ILE A 112 -4.95 -5.73 7.07
CA ILE A 112 -3.80 -6.24 6.30
C ILE A 112 -2.55 -6.38 7.19
N ASN A 113 -2.30 -5.44 8.10
CA ASN A 113 -1.23 -5.61 9.08
C ASN A 113 -1.42 -6.85 9.97
N GLU A 114 -2.67 -7.22 10.25
CA GLU A 114 -2.96 -8.46 10.98
C GLU A 114 -2.71 -9.71 10.14
N LEU A 115 -3.01 -9.67 8.83
CA LEU A 115 -2.70 -10.74 7.87
C LEU A 115 -1.19 -10.97 7.73
N LEU A 116 -0.37 -9.92 7.84
CA LEU A 116 1.09 -10.01 7.78
C LEU A 116 1.71 -10.70 9.01
N LYS A 117 0.96 -10.83 10.11
CA LYS A 117 1.40 -11.57 11.29
C LYS A 117 1.22 -13.07 11.08
N ASP A 118 1.95 -13.86 11.85
CA ASP A 118 1.82 -15.32 11.82
C ASP A 118 0.40 -15.78 12.17
N SER A 119 -0.02 -16.91 11.60
CA SER A 119 -1.27 -17.58 11.98
C SER A 119 -1.21 -18.04 13.44
N ILE A 120 -2.31 -17.87 14.16
CA ILE A 120 -2.45 -18.40 15.53
C ILE A 120 -3.00 -19.83 15.56
N SER A 121 -3.53 -20.31 14.42
CA SER A 121 -4.08 -21.66 14.25
C SER A 121 -3.11 -22.64 13.61
N GLY A 122 -1.85 -22.23 13.38
CA GLY A 122 -0.83 -23.06 12.75
C GLY A 122 -0.98 -23.21 11.23
N LEU A 123 -1.76 -22.34 10.58
CA LEU A 123 -1.83 -22.27 9.12
C LEU A 123 -0.54 -21.65 8.56
N TYR A 124 -0.19 -22.02 7.33
CA TYR A 124 1.04 -21.56 6.69
C TYR A 124 0.87 -20.14 6.14
N GLN A 125 1.83 -19.28 6.46
CA GLN A 125 1.89 -17.90 5.96
C GLN A 125 2.33 -17.90 4.49
N THR A 126 1.54 -17.26 3.62
CA THR A 126 1.84 -17.16 2.18
C THR A 126 2.68 -15.93 1.85
N ILE A 127 2.56 -14.88 2.65
CA ILE A 127 3.30 -13.63 2.48
C ILE A 127 4.69 -13.76 3.12
N PRO A 128 5.79 -13.42 2.43
CA PRO A 128 7.13 -13.55 3.00
C PRO A 128 7.29 -12.80 4.33
N GLN A 129 8.00 -13.43 5.28
CA GLN A 129 8.28 -12.83 6.57
C GLN A 129 9.08 -11.53 6.41
N GLY A 130 8.75 -10.51 7.20
CA GLY A 130 9.39 -9.19 7.11
C GLY A 130 8.74 -8.25 6.10
N THR A 131 7.75 -8.70 5.32
CA THR A 131 6.92 -7.82 4.50
C THR A 131 6.21 -6.78 5.38
N LEU A 132 6.36 -5.51 5.03
CA LEU A 132 5.68 -4.38 5.66
C LEU A 132 4.61 -3.81 4.73
N LEU A 133 3.53 -3.29 5.31
CA LEU A 133 2.54 -2.46 4.62
C LEU A 133 2.87 -0.99 4.91
N TYR A 134 3.28 -0.24 3.89
CA TYR A 134 3.61 1.17 4.01
C TYR A 134 2.36 2.03 4.04
N GLU A 135 1.54 1.94 3.00
CA GLU A 135 0.36 2.78 2.88
C GLU A 135 -0.84 2.05 2.28
N VAL A 136 -2.02 2.58 2.61
CA VAL A 136 -3.30 2.14 2.07
C VAL A 136 -4.05 3.35 1.54
N TYR A 137 -4.53 3.25 0.31
CA TYR A 137 -5.37 4.29 -0.31
C TYR A 137 -6.63 3.65 -0.90
N VAL A 138 -7.78 4.31 -0.75
CA VAL A 138 -9.05 3.89 -1.36
C VAL A 138 -9.53 5.02 -2.26
N ASP A 139 -9.77 4.72 -3.54
CA ASP A 139 -10.28 5.70 -4.50
C ASP A 139 -11.82 5.76 -4.54
N GLU A 140 -12.34 6.73 -5.28
CA GLU A 140 -13.78 6.95 -5.45
C GLU A 140 -14.50 5.79 -6.17
N GLN A 141 -13.75 4.86 -6.78
CA GLN A 141 -14.27 3.71 -7.53
C GLN A 141 -14.18 2.42 -6.71
N SER A 142 -13.93 2.52 -5.39
CA SER A 142 -13.76 1.38 -4.49
C SER A 142 -12.59 0.47 -4.89
N THR A 143 -11.55 1.03 -5.52
CA THR A 143 -10.26 0.35 -5.69
C THR A 143 -9.39 0.70 -4.51
N VAL A 144 -8.85 -0.32 -3.85
CA VAL A 144 -7.85 -0.17 -2.81
C VAL A 144 -6.46 -0.40 -3.36
N TYR A 145 -5.52 0.43 -2.95
CA TYR A 145 -4.11 0.35 -3.30
C TYR A 145 -3.36 -0.03 -2.02
N LEU A 146 -2.70 -1.18 -2.05
CA LEU A 146 -1.93 -1.73 -0.95
C LEU A 146 -0.46 -1.62 -1.29
N ASP A 147 0.25 -0.72 -0.61
CA ASP A 147 1.68 -0.50 -0.83
C ASP A 147 2.52 -1.32 0.15
N PHE A 148 3.25 -2.30 -0.39
CA PHE A 148 4.09 -3.19 0.38
C PHE A 148 5.58 -2.89 0.18
N SER A 149 6.39 -3.26 1.17
CA SER A 149 7.85 -3.26 1.03
C SER A 149 8.34 -4.28 0.00
N HIS A 150 9.54 -4.04 -0.56
CA HIS A 150 10.22 -4.95 -1.49
C HIS A 150 10.36 -6.40 -1.03
N HIS A 151 10.37 -6.68 0.28
CA HIS A 151 10.38 -8.04 0.84
C HIS A 151 9.27 -8.94 0.28
N LEU A 152 8.10 -8.37 -0.07
CA LEU A 152 7.01 -9.14 -0.69
C LEU A 152 7.46 -9.86 -1.96
N LYS A 153 8.42 -9.27 -2.68
CA LYS A 153 9.00 -9.78 -3.92
C LYS A 153 10.32 -10.49 -3.69
N ASP A 154 11.25 -9.85 -3.00
CA ASP A 154 12.63 -10.33 -2.90
C ASP A 154 12.76 -11.60 -2.04
N GLU A 155 11.90 -11.74 -1.03
CA GLU A 155 11.87 -12.92 -0.14
C GLU A 155 10.77 -13.92 -0.54
N HIS A 156 10.11 -13.72 -1.69
CA HIS A 156 9.09 -14.63 -2.16
C HIS A 156 9.72 -15.92 -2.72
N ILE A 157 9.20 -17.07 -2.29
CA ILE A 157 9.64 -18.39 -2.78
C ILE A 157 9.41 -18.62 -4.29
N GLY A 158 8.73 -17.69 -4.95
CA GLY A 158 8.32 -17.75 -6.36
C GLY A 158 7.40 -18.93 -6.71
N GLY A 159 7.20 -19.12 -8.02
CA GLY A 159 6.39 -20.20 -8.58
C GLY A 159 4.90 -19.86 -8.69
N THR A 160 4.27 -20.36 -9.76
CA THR A 160 2.86 -20.06 -10.09
C THR A 160 1.90 -20.29 -8.93
N THR A 161 1.98 -21.45 -8.27
CA THR A 161 1.08 -21.82 -7.19
C THR A 161 1.26 -20.91 -5.97
N SER A 162 2.50 -20.68 -5.56
CA SER A 162 2.80 -19.86 -4.39
C SER A 162 2.37 -18.41 -4.60
N GLU A 163 2.70 -17.83 -5.76
CA GLU A 163 2.26 -16.46 -6.09
C GLU A 163 0.73 -16.34 -6.11
N ALA A 164 0.05 -17.33 -6.71
CA ALA A 164 -1.41 -17.36 -6.74
C ALA A 164 -2.01 -17.45 -5.34
N LEU A 165 -1.42 -18.25 -4.44
CA LEU A 165 -1.85 -18.36 -3.05
C LEU A 165 -1.66 -17.04 -2.29
N THR A 166 -0.52 -16.37 -2.46
CA THR A 166 -0.23 -15.07 -1.83
C THR A 166 -1.23 -14.00 -2.26
N VAL A 167 -1.45 -13.86 -3.57
CA VAL A 167 -2.43 -12.90 -4.10
C VAL A 167 -3.83 -13.26 -3.64
N ALA A 168 -4.23 -14.54 -3.71
CA ALA A 168 -5.55 -14.98 -3.29
C ALA A 168 -5.78 -14.77 -1.78
N ALA A 169 -4.77 -14.94 -0.92
CA ALA A 169 -4.86 -14.68 0.52
C ALA A 169 -5.20 -13.21 0.80
N ILE A 170 -4.51 -12.29 0.13
CA ILE A 170 -4.76 -10.84 0.23
C ILE A 170 -6.18 -10.53 -0.26
N LEU A 171 -6.52 -10.94 -1.49
CA LEU A 171 -7.83 -10.65 -2.09
C LEU A 171 -8.99 -11.21 -1.26
N ARG A 172 -8.87 -12.45 -0.78
CA ARG A 172 -9.94 -13.11 -0.02
C ARG A 172 -10.11 -12.48 1.36
N THR A 173 -9.02 -12.06 2.00
CA THR A 173 -9.07 -11.28 3.24
C THR A 173 -9.80 -9.96 3.01
N VAL A 174 -9.46 -9.21 1.95
CA VAL A 174 -10.18 -7.96 1.65
C VAL A 174 -11.66 -8.22 1.32
N LYS A 175 -11.96 -9.22 0.48
CA LYS A 175 -13.32 -9.58 0.04
C LYS A 175 -14.25 -9.89 1.21
N VAL A 176 -13.80 -10.71 2.17
CA VAL A 176 -14.67 -11.15 3.28
C VAL A 176 -14.90 -10.04 4.30
N ASN A 177 -13.91 -9.18 4.53
CA ASN A 177 -14.00 -8.13 5.54
C ASN A 177 -14.61 -6.82 5.02
N PHE A 178 -14.60 -6.58 3.71
CA PHE A 178 -15.03 -5.32 3.10
C PHE A 178 -15.95 -5.52 1.86
N PRO A 179 -17.00 -6.37 1.95
CA PRO A 179 -17.76 -6.83 0.78
C PRO A 179 -18.53 -5.72 0.04
N ASP A 180 -18.96 -4.69 0.76
CA ASP A 180 -19.75 -3.57 0.22
C ASP A 180 -18.91 -2.33 -0.08
N GLU A 181 -17.72 -2.25 0.49
CA GLU A 181 -16.87 -1.05 0.49
C GLU A 181 -15.79 -1.11 -0.59
N ILE A 182 -15.23 -2.31 -0.84
CA ILE A 182 -14.13 -2.52 -1.79
C ILE A 182 -14.58 -3.42 -2.95
N ARG A 183 -14.14 -3.09 -4.16
CA ARG A 183 -14.44 -3.84 -5.39
C ARG A 183 -13.19 -4.40 -6.05
N LYS A 184 -12.08 -3.68 -5.97
CA LYS A 184 -10.80 -4.06 -6.59
C LYS A 184 -9.64 -3.80 -5.64
N VAL A 185 -8.55 -4.56 -5.83
CA VAL A 185 -7.30 -4.42 -5.08
C VAL A 185 -6.15 -4.27 -6.08
N GLN A 186 -5.41 -3.18 -5.98
CA GLN A 186 -4.12 -2.98 -6.62
C GLN A 186 -3.02 -3.27 -5.59
N ILE A 187 -2.09 -4.16 -5.95
CA ILE A 187 -0.89 -4.41 -5.14
C ILE A 187 0.22 -3.53 -5.71
N LEU A 188 0.87 -2.77 -4.83
CA LEU A 188 2.03 -1.94 -5.15
C LEU A 188 3.24 -2.45 -4.35
N ILE A 189 4.43 -2.26 -4.91
CA ILE A 189 5.69 -2.58 -4.24
C ILE A 189 6.56 -1.33 -4.28
N GLU A 190 6.91 -0.78 -3.11
CA GLU A 190 7.67 0.47 -2.98
C GLU A 190 7.00 1.64 -3.75
N GLY A 191 5.67 1.72 -3.67
CA GLY A 191 4.84 2.72 -4.35
C GLY A 191 4.69 2.53 -5.86
N LEU A 192 5.20 1.44 -6.43
CA LEU A 192 5.20 1.19 -7.87
C LEU A 192 4.22 0.08 -8.26
N GLU A 193 3.50 0.31 -9.36
CA GLU A 193 2.81 -0.76 -10.10
C GLU A 193 3.86 -1.72 -10.66
N THR A 194 3.73 -3.00 -10.33
CA THR A 194 4.67 -4.05 -10.73
C THR A 194 3.92 -5.10 -11.53
N ASP A 195 4.57 -5.75 -12.50
CA ASP A 195 3.88 -6.75 -13.33
C ASP A 195 3.52 -8.01 -12.55
N THR A 196 4.42 -8.51 -11.70
CA THR A 196 4.26 -9.77 -10.95
C THR A 196 5.06 -9.72 -9.64
N ILE A 197 4.74 -10.59 -8.68
CA ILE A 197 5.56 -10.76 -7.47
C ILE A 197 6.85 -11.53 -7.82
N GLY A 198 6.72 -12.67 -8.51
CA GLY A 198 7.79 -13.60 -8.83
C GLY A 198 7.78 -14.17 -10.26
N GLY A 199 6.97 -13.58 -11.15
CA GLY A 199 6.98 -13.86 -12.59
C GLY A 199 5.72 -14.53 -13.17
N HIS A 200 4.73 -14.93 -12.36
CA HIS A 200 3.63 -15.77 -12.86
C HIS A 200 2.23 -15.15 -12.75
N VAL A 201 1.97 -14.36 -11.71
CA VAL A 201 0.65 -13.74 -11.50
C VAL A 201 0.70 -12.27 -11.88
N ASP A 202 -0.09 -11.88 -12.87
CA ASP A 202 -0.21 -10.48 -13.31
C ASP A 202 -0.89 -9.64 -12.22
N ILE A 203 -0.15 -8.70 -11.65
CA ILE A 203 -0.62 -7.69 -10.69
C ILE A 203 -0.42 -6.27 -11.22
N SER A 204 -0.14 -6.10 -12.52
CA SER A 204 0.06 -4.79 -13.17
C SER A 204 -1.18 -3.90 -13.15
N LYS A 205 -2.35 -4.48 -12.87
CA LYS A 205 -3.65 -3.81 -12.87
C LYS A 205 -4.51 -4.23 -11.68
N PRO A 206 -5.51 -3.40 -11.30
CA PRO A 206 -6.32 -3.70 -10.14
C PRO A 206 -7.13 -4.99 -10.34
N LEU A 207 -6.98 -5.91 -9.39
CA LEU A 207 -7.61 -7.22 -9.39
C LEU A 207 -9.04 -7.12 -8.82
N SER A 208 -10.01 -7.69 -9.53
CA SER A 208 -11.40 -7.71 -9.06
C SER A 208 -11.59 -8.71 -7.92
N LEU A 209 -12.33 -8.33 -6.87
CA LEU A 209 -12.69 -9.26 -5.78
C LEU A 209 -13.73 -10.31 -6.21
N SER A 210 -14.36 -10.12 -7.37
CA SER A 210 -15.19 -11.17 -8.00
C SER A 210 -14.36 -12.28 -8.64
N LEU A 211 -13.04 -12.10 -8.77
CA LEU A 211 -12.15 -13.11 -9.30
C LEU A 211 -11.98 -14.20 -8.25
N ASP A 212 -12.49 -15.40 -8.52
CA ASP A 212 -12.20 -16.57 -7.72
C ASP A 212 -10.89 -17.18 -8.21
N LEU A 213 -9.78 -16.78 -7.58
CA LEU A 213 -8.49 -17.46 -7.70
C LEU A 213 -8.56 -18.75 -6.89
N GLU A 214 -9.28 -19.76 -7.41
CA GLU A 214 -9.14 -21.12 -6.88
C GLU A 214 -7.85 -21.73 -7.44
N VAL A 215 -6.88 -21.92 -6.56
CA VAL A 215 -5.73 -22.79 -6.83
C VAL A 215 -6.25 -24.23 -6.83
N VAL A 216 -6.91 -24.62 -7.91
CA VAL A 216 -7.32 -26.01 -8.12
C VAL A 216 -6.04 -26.81 -8.37
N SER A 217 -5.67 -27.66 -7.41
CA SER A 217 -4.72 -28.73 -7.67
C SER A 217 -5.32 -29.61 -8.78
N ARG A 218 -4.86 -29.42 -10.02
CA ARG A 218 -5.04 -30.42 -11.08
C ARG A 218 -4.20 -31.65 -10.74
N GLN A 219 -4.60 -32.41 -9.73
CA GLN A 219 -4.22 -33.81 -9.53
C GLN A 219 -5.38 -34.50 -8.80
N GLY A 220 -6.07 -35.37 -9.52
CA GLY A 220 -7.28 -36.05 -9.06
C GLY A 220 -8.23 -36.46 -10.18
N GLU A 221 -7.98 -36.06 -11.44
CA GLU A 221 -8.58 -36.75 -12.57
C GLU A 221 -7.73 -37.99 -12.83
N SER A 222 -8.11 -39.05 -12.13
CA SER A 222 -7.80 -40.42 -12.48
C SER A 222 -7.96 -40.54 -13.99
N ILE A 223 -6.87 -40.79 -14.70
CA ILE A 223 -6.98 -41.52 -15.95
C ILE A 223 -7.53 -42.87 -15.51
N GLU A 224 -8.85 -43.03 -15.53
CA GLU A 224 -9.43 -44.34 -15.78
C GLU A 224 -8.69 -44.80 -17.03
N ALA A 225 -7.81 -45.78 -16.84
CA ALA A 225 -7.26 -46.52 -17.95
C ALA A 225 -8.48 -47.04 -18.69
N GLU A 226 -8.83 -46.35 -19.77
CA GLU A 226 -9.66 -46.87 -20.82
C GLU A 226 -8.91 -48.10 -21.31
N SER A 227 -9.24 -49.23 -20.71
CA SER A 227 -8.94 -50.55 -21.21
C SER A 227 -9.71 -50.68 -22.50
N THR A 228 -9.17 -50.09 -23.57
CA THR A 228 -9.50 -50.48 -24.92
C THR A 228 -9.08 -51.93 -25.03
N GLU A 229 -10.09 -52.79 -24.96
CA GLU A 229 -10.04 -54.19 -25.34
C GLU A 229 -9.45 -54.25 -26.76
N ILE A 230 -8.15 -54.52 -26.85
CA ILE A 230 -7.50 -54.84 -28.12
C ILE A 230 -7.92 -56.26 -28.44
N GLU A 231 -9.00 -56.39 -29.20
CA GLU A 231 -9.28 -57.57 -30.02
C GLU A 231 -7.97 -57.98 -30.73
N PRO A 232 -7.47 -59.23 -30.57
CA PRO A 232 -6.27 -59.66 -31.24
C PRO A 232 -6.52 -59.66 -32.75
N THR A 233 -5.82 -58.76 -33.45
CA THR A 233 -5.86 -58.68 -34.91
C THR A 233 -5.18 -59.92 -35.50
N GLU A 234 -5.78 -60.51 -36.52
CA GLU A 234 -5.44 -61.73 -37.29
C GLU A 234 -4.02 -61.78 -37.93
N ALA A 235 -2.96 -61.40 -37.23
CA ALA A 235 -1.59 -61.39 -37.78
C ALA A 235 -0.61 -62.34 -37.06
N GLU A 236 -1.07 -63.15 -36.11
CA GLU A 236 -0.21 -64.10 -35.38
C GLU A 236 -0.82 -65.52 -35.34
N ILE A 237 -1.15 -66.07 -36.52
CA ILE A 237 -1.49 -67.51 -36.69
C ILE A 237 -0.70 -68.14 -37.85
N LEU A 238 0.57 -67.80 -38.03
CA LEU A 238 1.38 -68.39 -39.11
C LEU A 238 2.79 -68.86 -38.69
N GLU A 239 2.98 -69.28 -37.43
CA GLU A 239 4.18 -70.05 -37.03
C GLU A 239 3.86 -71.24 -36.12
N ALA A 240 2.84 -72.02 -36.47
CA ALA A 240 2.60 -73.32 -35.84
C ALA A 240 2.03 -74.34 -36.81
N ASP A 241 2.57 -74.45 -38.03
CA ASP A 241 2.31 -75.61 -38.88
C ASP A 241 3.39 -75.82 -39.97
N THR A 242 4.64 -76.07 -39.55
CA THR A 242 5.65 -76.73 -40.42
C THR A 242 6.62 -77.54 -39.57
N ALA A 243 6.10 -78.59 -38.95
CA ALA A 243 6.90 -79.75 -38.55
C ALA A 243 6.24 -81.03 -39.11
N SER A 244 6.08 -81.04 -40.44
CA SER A 244 5.89 -82.25 -41.24
C SER A 244 7.29 -82.86 -41.46
N GLU A 245 7.57 -84.00 -40.85
CA GLU A 245 7.38 -85.32 -41.48
C GLU A 245 8.48 -85.62 -42.53
N TRP A 246 9.64 -86.03 -42.01
CA TRP A 246 10.62 -86.96 -42.60
C TRP A 246 11.41 -87.48 -41.38
N GLU A 247 11.70 -88.76 -41.14
CA GLU A 247 11.85 -89.93 -41.99
C GLU A 247 11.71 -91.16 -41.07
N THR A 248 10.99 -92.18 -41.53
CA THR A 248 11.11 -93.55 -41.03
C THR A 248 12.09 -94.26 -41.96
N ASP A 249 13.26 -94.70 -41.49
CA ASP A 249 13.83 -96.03 -41.79
C ASP A 249 15.25 -96.26 -41.25
N ARG A 250 15.44 -97.49 -40.73
CA ARG A 250 16.65 -98.22 -40.27
C ARG A 250 17.15 -98.06 -38.84
#